data_AF-Q8MJD8-F1
#
_entry.id   AF-Q8MJD8-F1
#
_cell.length_a   1.000
_cell.length_b   1.000
_cell.length_c   1.000
_cell.angle_alpha   90.00
_cell.angle_beta   90.00
_cell.angle_gamma   90.00
#
_symmetry.space_group_name_H-M   'P 1'
#
loop_
_entity.id
_entity.type
_entity.pdbx_description
1 polymer ?
#
loop_
_entity_poly.entity_id
_entity_poly.type
_entity_poly.pdbx_seq_one_letter_code
_entity_poly.pdbx_strand_id
1 'polypeptide(L)' 'MEAAHSKTTEECLAYFGVSETAGLTPEQVKRHLEKYGPN' A
#
# COMPACT_ATOMS: atom_id res chain seq x y z
N MET A 1 -2.59 5.86 -4.60
CA MET A 1 -3.85 6.23 -3.94
C MET A 1 -3.96 7.74 -3.99
N GLU A 2 -4.82 8.29 -4.86
CA GLU A 2 -4.79 9.73 -5.22
C GLU A 2 -5.33 10.67 -4.13
N ALA A 3 -6.37 10.25 -3.40
CA ALA A 3 -7.00 11.06 -2.35
C ALA A 3 -6.58 10.65 -0.92
N ALA A 4 -5.32 10.24 -0.72
CA ALA A 4 -4.86 9.75 0.58
C ALA A 4 -4.96 10.79 1.72
N HIS A 5 -4.89 12.09 1.40
CA HIS A 5 -4.99 13.18 2.38
C HIS A 5 -6.37 13.32 3.03
N SER A 6 -7.43 12.84 2.38
CA SER A 6 -8.81 12.93 2.88
C SER A 6 -9.26 11.63 3.55
N LYS A 7 -8.31 10.74 3.86
CA LYS A 7 -8.55 9.38 4.34
C LYS A 7 -7.89 9.18 5.69
N THR A 8 -8.49 8.35 6.54
CA THR A 8 -7.84 8.01 7.81
C THR A 8 -6.63 7.10 7.55
N THR A 9 -5.76 7.00 8.55
CA THR A 9 -4.62 6.08 8.55
C THR A 9 -5.07 4.64 8.31
N GLU A 10 -6.15 4.21 8.97
CA GLU A 10 -6.68 2.85 8.89
C GLU A 10 -7.23 2.55 7.49
N GLU A 11 -7.90 3.53 6.85
CA GLU A 11 -8.36 3.38 5.47
C GLU A 11 -7.19 3.23 4.48
N CYS A 12 -6.10 3.97 4.69
CA CYS A 12 -4.90 3.87 3.86
C CYS A 12 -4.21 2.51 4.04
N LEU A 13 -4.06 2.05 5.29
CA LEU A 13 -3.48 0.75 5.61
C LEU A 13 -4.34 -0.40 5.04
N ALA A 14 -5.66 -0.31 5.17
CA ALA A 14 -6.59 -1.29 4.62
C ALA A 14 -6.59 -1.32 3.08
N TYR A 15 -6.47 -0.16 2.41
CA TYR A 15 -6.40 -0.08 0.95
C TYR A 15 -5.20 -0.86 0.38
N PHE A 16 -4.04 -0.75 1.03
CA PHE A 16 -2.83 -1.49 0.63
C PHE A 16 -2.72 -2.86 1.29
N GLY A 17 -3.62 -3.20 2.21
CA GLY A 17 -3.59 -4.45 2.98
C GLY A 17 -2.26 -4.65 3.69
N VAL A 18 -1.74 -3.58 4.31
CA VAL A 18 -0.39 -3.53 4.89
C VAL A 18 -0.46 -3.36 6.40
N SER A 19 0.44 -4.04 7.13
CA SER A 19 0.63 -3.81 8.55
C SER A 19 1.53 -2.60 8.77
N GLU A 20 1.11 -1.68 9.65
CA GLU A 20 1.92 -0.52 10.02
C GLU A 20 3.28 -0.91 10.63
N THR A 21 3.33 -2.02 11.36
CA THR A 21 4.54 -2.43 12.11
C THR A 21 5.51 -3.30 11.31
N ALA A 22 5.04 -3.91 10.22
CA ALA A 22 5.83 -4.86 9.43
C ALA A 22 6.03 -4.43 7.97
N GLY A 23 5.18 -3.54 7.45
CA GLY A 23 5.19 -3.14 6.05
C GLY A 23 4.65 -4.24 5.11
N LEU A 24 4.99 -4.11 3.82
CA LEU A 24 4.57 -5.04 2.76
C LEU A 24 5.45 -6.29 2.75
N THR A 25 4.86 -7.45 2.45
CA THR A 25 5.63 -8.67 2.18
C THR A 25 6.36 -8.59 0.84
N PRO A 26 7.41 -9.40 0.60
CA PRO A 26 8.09 -9.47 -0.69
C PRO A 26 7.14 -9.75 -1.88
N GLU A 27 6.11 -10.58 -1.67
CA GLU A 27 5.09 -10.89 -2.67
C GLU A 27 4.21 -9.67 -2.97
N GLN A 28 3.84 -8.90 -1.93
CA GLN A 28 3.09 -7.65 -2.12
C GLN A 28 3.92 -6.62 -2.88
N VAL A 29 5.22 -6.50 -2.58
CA VAL A 29 6.16 -5.64 -3.32
C VAL A 29 6.19 -6.02 -4.79
N LYS A 30 6.35 -7.31 -5.11
CA LYS A 30 6.36 -7.79 -6.51
C LYS A 30 5.06 -7.45 -7.25
N ARG A 31 3.91 -7.74 -6.65
CA ARG A 31 2.59 -7.43 -7.26
C ARG A 31 2.38 -5.94 -7.46
N HIS A 32 2.80 -5.12 -6.51
CA HIS A 32 2.68 -3.66 -6.64
C HIS A 32 3.64 -3.09 -7.68
N LEU A 33 4.86 -3.62 -7.80
CA LEU A 33 5.79 -3.25 -8.86
C LEU A 33 5.23 -3.61 -10.25
N GLU A 34 4.64 -4.80 -10.40
CA GLU A 34 3.98 -5.21 -11.65
C GLU A 34 2.77 -4.34 -11.99
N LYS A 35 1.99 -3.92 -10.98
CA LYS A 35 0.77 -3.12 -11.16
C LYS A 35 1.04 -1.64 -11.42
N TYR A 36 1.96 -1.04 -10.68
CA TYR A 36 2.20 0.40 -10.66
C TYR A 36 3.46 0.80 -11.45
N GLY A 37 4.35 -0.14 -11.76
CA GLY A 37 5.62 0.12 -12.42
C GLY A 37 6.73 0.55 -11.45
N PRO A 38 7.97 0.75 -11.96
CA PRO A 38 9.05 1.37 -11.22
C PRO A 38 8.63 2.76 -10.72
N ASN A 39 9.02 3.08 -9.48
CA ASN A 39 8.72 4.36 -8.84
C ASN A 39 9.59 5.49 -9.39
#